data_AF-A0A7S4PQU3-F1
#
_entry.id   AF-A0A7S4PQU3-F1
#
_cell.length_a   1.000
_cell.length_b   1.000
_cell.length_c   1.000
_cell.angle_alpha   90.00
_cell.angle_beta   90.00
_cell.angle_gamma   90.00
#
_symmetry.space_group_name_H-M   'P 1'
#
loop_
_entity.id
_entity.type
_entity.pdbx_description
1 polymer ?
#
loop_
_entity_poly.entity_id
_entity_poly.type
_entity_poly.pdbx_seq_one_letter_code
_entity_poly.pdbx_strand_id
1 'polypeptide(L)'
;DGATVLRCTSFNLYCGKSSLFGAEVLLAVEGKEYAELRMRVEYDGYVRFKDGGQKPSMEVLESLSLRQGKNSLEARIHHPSFLGRRQGVACASVWLWEEENEVCVVDVDGTITLSDKIGLFASSFLSASKKIGSVLSRTRWRREEDAEEAAGASSTSKMSSLADALRNGYVHEHVDQVLRVIGSLNVRLLYLTARPISLTMRTKTFLDHIGAPEGAVITMPHPVVRSLGTGHEDFKVSVLLQVRDAFLDASPFVAGFGNQTSDVQAYLAGGVPRSRIFIVDKTSKIRTPAGQHEFSSYLDLSECLPELFRDERERRKAAAATSARAEEGKQEESERVEGEEEAEGDSRESVGRERGGEGGRGEGESEGGKSE
;
A
#
# COMPACT_ATOMS: atom_id res chain seq x y z
N ASP A 1 -2.46 -27.79 -3.36
CA ASP A 1 -1.72 -27.88 -2.08
C ASP A 1 -1.69 -26.52 -1.40
N GLY A 2 -2.71 -26.24 -0.57
CA GLY A 2 -3.09 -24.89 -0.12
C GLY A 2 -2.17 -24.25 0.93
N ALA A 3 -0.93 -23.96 0.55
CA ALA A 3 -0.07 -23.06 1.31
C ALA A 3 -0.54 -21.61 1.10
N THR A 4 -0.84 -20.89 2.17
CA THR A 4 -1.13 -19.45 2.12
C THR A 4 0.14 -18.70 1.76
N VAL A 5 0.25 -18.21 0.52
CA VAL A 5 1.41 -17.43 0.07
C VAL A 5 1.28 -16.00 0.57
N LEU A 6 2.23 -15.56 1.40
CA LEU A 6 2.29 -14.17 1.86
C LEU A 6 3.27 -13.35 1.01
N ARG A 7 2.77 -12.23 0.48
CA ARG A 7 3.58 -11.18 -0.16
C ARG A 7 3.51 -9.90 0.67
N CYS A 8 4.52 -9.06 0.57
CA CYS A 8 4.55 -7.80 1.29
C CYS A 8 5.17 -6.64 0.51
N THR A 9 4.83 -5.44 0.95
CA THR A 9 5.54 -4.21 0.61
C THR A 9 6.86 -4.12 1.40
N SER A 10 7.72 -3.17 1.04
CA SER A 10 8.99 -2.96 1.76
C SER A 10 8.78 -2.48 3.20
N PHE A 11 9.56 -3.02 4.12
CA PHE A 11 9.65 -2.58 5.52
C PHE A 11 10.49 -1.31 5.59
N ASN A 12 9.82 -0.17 5.45
CA ASN A 12 10.45 1.14 5.48
C ASN A 12 10.75 1.57 6.92
N LEU A 13 11.98 1.34 7.37
CA LEU A 13 12.49 1.73 8.68
C LEU A 13 13.70 2.67 8.52
N TYR A 14 13.77 3.71 9.36
CA TYR A 14 14.81 4.73 9.30
C TYR A 14 15.33 5.11 10.69
N CYS A 15 16.65 5.22 10.84
CA CYS A 15 17.34 5.67 12.03
C CYS A 15 18.15 6.95 11.74
N GLY A 16 17.68 8.08 12.27
CA GLY A 16 18.32 9.38 12.04
C GLY A 16 19.59 9.65 12.84
N LYS A 17 20.11 8.68 13.59
CA LYS A 17 21.33 8.84 14.42
C LYS A 17 22.49 8.14 13.76
N SER A 18 23.41 8.90 13.16
CA SER A 18 24.62 8.38 12.51
C SER A 18 25.51 7.55 13.46
N SER A 19 25.50 7.87 14.76
CA SER A 19 26.24 7.10 15.79
C SER A 19 25.71 5.67 16.02
N LEU A 20 24.59 5.31 15.40
CA LEU A 20 24.03 3.96 15.44
C LEU A 20 24.26 3.19 14.13
N PHE A 21 25.12 3.69 13.23
CA PHE A 21 25.55 2.92 12.06
C PHE A 21 26.07 1.54 12.47
N GLY A 22 25.63 0.51 11.75
CA GLY A 22 25.98 -0.88 12.02
C GLY A 22 25.24 -1.50 13.22
N ALA A 23 24.40 -0.74 13.93
CA ALA A 23 23.57 -1.28 14.99
C ALA A 23 22.61 -2.34 14.46
N GLU A 24 22.42 -3.39 15.24
CA GLU A 24 21.46 -4.44 14.93
C GLU A 24 20.06 -3.97 15.30
N VAL A 25 19.06 -4.27 14.47
CA VAL A 25 17.66 -3.97 14.73
C VAL A 25 16.90 -5.27 14.71
N LEU A 26 16.27 -5.62 15.83
CA LEU A 26 15.43 -6.81 15.95
C LEU A 26 13.98 -6.38 15.90
N LEU A 27 13.18 -7.07 15.07
CA LEU A 27 11.75 -6.80 14.96
C LEU A 27 10.96 -7.75 15.86
N ALA A 28 10.01 -7.18 16.60
CA ALA A 28 8.98 -7.92 17.31
C ALA A 28 7.62 -7.64 16.68
N VAL A 29 6.89 -8.69 16.31
CA VAL A 29 5.51 -8.62 15.81
C VAL A 29 4.61 -9.16 16.92
N GLU A 30 3.60 -8.38 17.33
CA GLU A 30 2.70 -8.77 18.43
C GLU A 30 3.45 -9.16 19.71
N GLY A 31 4.52 -8.41 20.02
CA GLY A 31 5.39 -8.64 21.18
C GLY A 31 6.33 -9.85 21.07
N LYS A 32 6.22 -10.68 20.04
CA LYS A 32 7.10 -11.82 19.78
C LYS A 32 8.27 -11.39 18.88
N GLU A 33 9.50 -11.62 19.34
CA GLU A 33 10.71 -11.38 18.56
C GLU A 33 10.99 -12.53 17.57
N TYR A 34 11.44 -12.18 16.37
CA TYR A 34 11.80 -13.13 15.32
C TYR A 34 13.27 -12.92 14.95
N ALA A 35 14.11 -13.93 15.14
CA ALA A 35 15.56 -13.83 14.91
C ALA A 35 15.90 -13.62 13.43
N GLU A 36 15.03 -14.11 12.55
CA GLU A 36 15.08 -14.02 11.10
C GLU A 36 14.71 -12.62 10.59
N LEU A 37 13.94 -11.85 11.37
CA LEU A 37 13.65 -10.44 11.11
C LEU A 37 14.75 -9.50 11.63
N ARG A 38 16.00 -9.93 11.51
CA ARG A 38 17.16 -9.13 11.94
C ARG A 38 17.63 -8.24 10.81
N MET A 39 17.68 -6.95 11.12
CA MET A 39 18.11 -5.91 10.19
C MET A 39 19.31 -5.14 10.76
N ARG A 40 19.92 -4.27 9.95
CA ARG A 40 21.03 -3.41 10.33
C ARG A 40 20.78 -1.98 9.92
N VAL A 41 21.24 -1.03 10.74
CA VAL A 41 21.27 0.39 10.37
C VAL A 41 22.43 0.64 9.40
N GLU A 42 22.09 1.05 8.19
CA GLU A 42 23.05 1.38 7.13
C GLU A 42 23.57 2.82 7.24
N TYR A 43 24.62 3.15 6.48
CA TYR A 43 25.32 4.44 6.59
C TYR A 43 24.43 5.64 6.22
N ASP A 44 23.46 5.41 5.32
CA ASP A 44 22.45 6.37 4.91
C ASP A 44 21.25 6.46 5.88
N GLY A 45 21.31 5.75 7.01
CA GLY A 45 20.30 5.73 8.07
C GLY A 45 19.13 4.79 7.82
N TYR A 46 19.00 4.20 6.63
CA TYR A 46 17.97 3.19 6.38
C TYR A 46 18.29 1.90 7.12
N VAL A 47 17.24 1.19 7.51
CA VAL A 47 17.38 -0.12 8.14
C VAL A 47 17.07 -1.17 7.08
N ARG A 48 17.99 -2.10 6.85
CA ARG A 48 17.92 -3.12 5.78
C ARG A 48 18.21 -4.52 6.31
N PHE A 49 17.68 -5.53 5.63
CA PHE A 49 18.03 -6.93 5.86
C PHE A 49 19.48 -7.20 5.44
N LYS A 50 20.02 -8.37 5.81
CA LYS A 50 21.42 -8.73 5.55
C LYS A 50 21.78 -8.78 4.06
N ASP A 51 20.81 -9.03 3.20
CA ASP A 51 20.93 -9.03 1.74
C ASP A 51 20.91 -7.60 1.14
N GLY A 52 20.78 -6.56 1.96
CA GLY A 52 20.60 -5.18 1.53
C GLY A 52 19.16 -4.86 1.09
N GLY A 53 18.23 -5.81 1.21
CA GLY A 53 16.83 -5.63 0.90
C GLY A 53 16.04 -4.96 2.03
N GLN A 54 14.78 -4.65 1.74
CA GLN A 54 13.80 -4.16 2.72
C GLN A 54 12.59 -5.09 2.84
N LYS A 55 12.61 -6.25 2.19
CA LYS A 55 11.55 -7.24 2.29
C LYS A 55 12.11 -8.49 2.98
N PRO A 56 11.43 -9.06 3.97
CA PRO A 56 11.76 -10.39 4.47
C PRO A 56 11.54 -11.45 3.38
N SER A 57 12.15 -12.63 3.53
CA SER A 57 11.86 -13.77 2.67
C SER A 57 10.45 -14.29 2.90
N MET A 58 9.89 -15.01 1.93
CA MET A 58 8.55 -15.61 2.02
C MET A 58 8.45 -16.57 3.21
N GLU A 59 9.46 -17.42 3.44
CA GLU A 59 9.51 -18.33 4.60
C GLU A 59 9.39 -17.58 5.93
N VAL A 60 10.05 -16.41 6.05
CA VAL A 60 9.99 -15.61 7.26
C VAL A 60 8.62 -14.96 7.41
N LEU A 61 8.01 -14.45 6.33
CA LEU A 61 6.65 -13.89 6.36
C LEU A 61 5.63 -14.93 6.83
N GLU A 62 5.69 -16.15 6.30
CA GLU A 62 4.79 -17.25 6.66
C GLU A 62 4.98 -17.70 8.12
N SER A 63 6.17 -17.51 8.68
CA SER A 63 6.43 -17.78 10.10
C SER A 63 5.80 -16.73 11.05
N LEU A 64 5.42 -15.56 10.53
CA LEU A 64 4.82 -14.50 11.34
C LEU A 64 3.39 -14.87 11.69
N SER A 65 3.08 -14.91 12.98
CA SER A 65 1.72 -15.15 13.48
C SER A 65 0.84 -13.91 13.36
N LEU A 66 0.67 -13.40 12.13
CA LEU A 66 -0.14 -12.22 11.83
C LEU A 66 -1.63 -12.53 11.95
N ARG A 67 -2.38 -11.58 12.51
CA ARG A 67 -3.85 -11.58 12.49
C ARG A 67 -4.37 -10.73 11.33
N GLN A 68 -5.57 -11.02 10.86
CA GLN A 68 -6.22 -10.18 9.85
C GLN A 68 -6.34 -8.73 10.33
N GLY A 69 -6.06 -7.79 9.44
CA GLY A 69 -5.99 -6.37 9.76
C GLY A 69 -4.67 -5.95 10.41
N LYS A 70 -4.74 -5.05 11.39
CA LYS A 70 -3.56 -4.41 11.97
C LYS A 70 -2.86 -5.30 12.99
N ASN A 71 -1.55 -5.34 12.87
CA ASN A 71 -0.61 -5.94 13.82
C ASN A 71 0.42 -4.90 14.25
N SER A 72 0.81 -4.96 15.51
CA SER A 72 1.88 -4.17 16.10
C SER A 72 3.25 -4.68 15.65
N LEU A 73 4.14 -3.74 15.29
CA LEU A 73 5.53 -4.02 14.97
C LEU A 73 6.42 -3.10 15.80
N GLU A 74 7.35 -3.67 16.55
CA GLU A 74 8.36 -2.94 17.30
C GLU A 74 9.74 -3.22 16.71
N ALA A 75 10.46 -2.16 16.33
CA ALA A 75 11.85 -2.25 15.92
C ALA A 75 12.74 -1.82 17.10
N ARG A 76 13.50 -2.77 17.65
CA ARG A 76 14.37 -2.57 18.82
C ARG A 76 15.82 -2.51 18.37
N ILE A 77 16.51 -1.40 18.65
CA ILE A 77 17.91 -1.20 18.27
C ILE A 77 18.82 -1.79 19.35
N HIS A 78 19.62 -2.78 19.00
CA HIS A 78 20.68 -3.35 19.83
C HIS A 78 22.04 -2.75 19.45
N HIS A 79 22.60 -1.96 20.35
CA HIS A 79 23.93 -1.35 20.16
C HIS A 79 24.66 -1.25 21.51
N PRO A 80 25.99 -1.54 21.56
CA PRO A 80 26.75 -1.50 22.81
C PRO A 80 26.68 -0.16 23.55
N SER A 81 26.49 0.95 22.84
CA SER A 81 26.32 2.27 23.46
C SER A 81 25.07 2.40 24.35
N PHE A 82 24.12 1.46 24.28
CA PHE A 82 22.94 1.44 25.15
C PHE A 82 23.14 0.71 26.49
N LEU A 83 24.33 0.17 26.79
CA LEU A 83 24.62 -0.44 28.11
C LEU A 83 24.24 0.55 29.25
N GLY A 84 23.24 0.18 30.05
CA GLY A 84 22.71 1.00 31.16
C GLY A 84 21.76 2.15 30.78
N ARG A 85 21.34 2.27 29.51
CA ARG A 85 20.41 3.31 29.00
C ARG A 85 19.16 2.70 28.37
N ARG A 86 18.09 3.49 28.23
CA ARG A 86 16.89 3.07 27.49
C ARG A 86 17.27 2.74 26.05
N GLN A 87 16.87 1.54 25.62
CA GLN A 87 17.02 1.08 24.24
C GLN A 87 16.20 1.96 23.29
N GLY A 88 16.70 2.18 22.08
CA GLY A 88 15.91 2.82 21.03
C GLY A 88 14.86 1.86 20.51
N VAL A 89 13.57 2.17 20.71
CA VAL A 89 12.44 1.40 20.18
C VAL A 89 11.63 2.30 19.27
N ALA A 90 11.31 1.81 18.07
CA ALA A 90 10.38 2.46 17.14
C ALA A 90 9.14 1.57 16.97
N CYS A 91 7.96 2.19 17.07
CA CYS A 91 6.68 1.50 16.90
C CYS A 91 6.15 1.74 15.48
N ALA A 92 5.70 0.67 14.85
CA ALA A 92 5.11 0.64 13.52
C ALA A 92 3.89 -0.29 13.52
N SER A 93 3.29 -0.46 12.35
CA SER A 93 2.15 -1.35 12.17
C SER A 93 2.32 -2.14 10.88
N VAL A 94 2.03 -3.43 10.92
CA VAL A 94 1.97 -4.31 9.75
C VAL A 94 0.50 -4.66 9.54
N TRP A 95 0.05 -4.60 8.29
CA TRP A 95 -1.34 -4.89 7.93
C TRP A 95 -1.38 -6.18 7.12
N LEU A 96 -2.16 -7.15 7.57
CA LEU A 96 -2.50 -8.34 6.80
C LEU A 96 -3.86 -8.10 6.14
N TRP A 97 -3.89 -8.20 4.82
CA TRP A 97 -5.10 -8.13 4.01
C TRP A 97 -5.22 -9.39 3.17
N GLU A 98 -6.44 -9.82 2.92
CA GLU A 98 -6.75 -10.93 2.02
C GLU A 98 -6.76 -10.43 0.57
N GLU A 99 -6.61 -11.36 -0.38
CA GLU A 99 -6.58 -11.01 -1.80
C GLU A 99 -7.87 -10.32 -2.27
N GLU A 100 -9.01 -10.72 -1.72
CA GLU A 100 -10.33 -10.18 -2.07
C GLU A 100 -10.58 -8.81 -1.43
N ASN A 101 -9.69 -8.34 -0.55
CA ASN A 101 -9.85 -7.06 0.10
C ASN A 101 -9.64 -5.91 -0.89
N GLU A 102 -10.64 -5.04 -0.98
CA GLU A 102 -10.57 -3.84 -1.79
C GLU A 102 -9.84 -2.73 -1.04
N VAL A 103 -9.08 -1.92 -1.77
CA VAL A 103 -8.27 -0.83 -1.22
C VAL A 103 -8.73 0.50 -1.79
N CYS A 104 -8.93 1.49 -0.92
CA CYS A 104 -9.12 2.88 -1.29
C CYS A 104 -7.87 3.67 -0.88
N VAL A 105 -7.17 4.25 -1.86
CA VAL A 105 -6.05 5.15 -1.56
C VAL A 105 -6.57 6.55 -1.28
N VAL A 106 -6.08 7.16 -0.20
CA VAL A 106 -6.47 8.52 0.20
C VAL A 106 -5.21 9.32 0.46
N ASP A 107 -4.97 10.35 -0.33
CA ASP A 107 -3.94 11.32 -0.01
C ASP A 107 -4.30 12.10 1.26
N VAL A 108 -3.32 12.54 2.03
CA VAL A 108 -3.57 13.30 3.28
C VAL A 108 -3.50 14.80 3.05
N ASP A 109 -2.46 15.28 2.37
CA ASP A 109 -2.09 16.69 2.32
C ASP A 109 -2.74 17.40 1.13
N GLY A 110 -3.74 18.23 1.37
CA GLY A 110 -4.52 18.88 0.31
C GLY A 110 -5.78 18.11 -0.07
N THR A 111 -5.88 16.84 0.35
CA THR A 111 -7.06 16.00 0.18
C THR A 111 -7.90 15.94 1.46
N ILE A 112 -7.29 15.56 2.59
CA ILE A 112 -7.93 15.65 3.91
C ILE A 112 -7.73 17.05 4.48
N THR A 113 -6.49 17.57 4.43
CA THR A 113 -6.19 18.93 4.87
C THR A 113 -6.47 19.95 3.77
N LEU A 114 -6.81 21.19 4.13
CA LEU A 114 -7.06 22.28 3.17
C LEU A 114 -5.80 22.81 2.45
N SER A 115 -4.60 22.37 2.86
CA SER A 115 -3.33 22.87 2.31
C SER A 115 -2.26 21.81 2.26
N ASP A 116 -1.48 21.87 1.17
CA ASP A 116 -0.36 20.99 0.83
C ASP A 116 0.91 21.28 1.64
N LYS A 117 0.99 22.44 2.32
CA LYS A 117 2.23 22.97 2.92
C LYS A 117 2.25 22.93 4.45
N ILE A 118 1.24 22.34 5.08
CA ILE A 118 1.02 22.42 6.55
C ILE A 118 1.88 21.43 7.35
N GLY A 119 2.77 20.66 6.68
CA GLY A 119 3.74 19.76 7.33
C GLY A 119 4.56 20.37 8.48
N LEU A 120 4.66 21.71 8.57
CA LEU A 120 5.31 22.42 9.66
C LEU A 120 4.36 22.87 10.80
N PHE A 121 3.08 23.18 10.54
CA PHE A 121 2.19 23.76 11.58
C PHE A 121 1.41 22.74 12.39
N ALA A 122 1.10 21.56 11.84
CA ALA A 122 0.68 20.42 12.66
C ALA A 122 1.78 20.05 13.68
N SER A 123 3.05 20.29 13.36
CA SER A 123 4.18 20.07 14.28
C SER A 123 4.21 21.08 15.44
N SER A 124 3.86 22.34 15.19
CA SER A 124 3.70 23.40 16.21
C SER A 124 2.48 23.14 17.08
N PHE A 125 1.38 22.69 16.50
CA PHE A 125 0.12 22.37 17.19
C PHE A 125 0.22 21.13 18.09
N LEU A 126 0.77 20.00 17.59
CA LEU A 126 1.02 18.82 18.42
C LEU A 126 2.09 19.08 19.49
N SER A 127 2.95 20.09 19.33
CA SER A 127 3.84 20.53 20.42
C SER A 127 3.07 21.20 21.57
N ALA A 128 1.95 21.86 21.28
CA ALA A 128 1.00 22.32 22.30
C ALA A 128 0.24 21.14 22.93
N SER A 129 -0.19 20.15 22.14
CA SER A 129 -0.83 18.92 22.66
C SER A 129 0.12 18.04 23.49
N LYS A 130 1.42 18.00 23.18
CA LYS A 130 2.45 17.34 24.00
C LYS A 130 2.57 17.96 25.39
N LYS A 131 2.32 19.26 25.55
CA LYS A 131 2.28 19.93 26.87
C LYS A 131 1.16 19.35 27.73
N ILE A 132 0.01 19.06 27.13
CA ILE A 132 -1.16 18.47 27.78
C ILE A 132 -0.93 16.96 28.05
N GLY A 133 -0.41 16.21 27.07
CA GLY A 133 -0.08 14.78 27.23
C GLY A 133 1.09 14.47 28.17
N SER A 134 2.01 15.42 28.40
CA SER A 134 3.10 15.27 29.37
C SER A 134 2.61 15.24 30.83
N VAL A 135 1.42 15.78 31.10
CA VAL A 135 0.76 15.71 32.41
C VAL A 135 0.16 14.32 32.64
N LEU A 136 -0.33 13.66 31.58
CA LEU A 136 -0.97 12.34 31.65
C LEU A 136 0.04 11.16 31.55
N SER A 137 1.21 11.38 30.94
CA SER A 137 2.25 10.34 30.78
C SER A 137 3.18 10.15 32.00
N ARG A 138 2.92 10.84 33.12
CA ARG A 138 3.62 10.61 34.40
C ARG A 138 3.09 9.39 35.17
N THR A 139 1.96 8.82 34.78
CA THR A 139 1.42 7.59 35.35
C THR A 139 1.74 6.38 34.45
N ARG A 140 2.95 5.88 34.67
CA ARG A 140 3.31 4.46 34.84
C ARG A 140 2.46 3.41 34.11
N TRP A 141 3.08 2.77 33.12
CA TRP A 141 2.76 1.47 32.53
C TRP A 141 2.31 0.44 33.58
N ARG A 142 1.00 0.20 33.67
CA ARG A 142 0.36 -0.95 34.30
C ARG A 142 -0.82 -1.35 33.39
N ARG A 143 -1.13 -2.64 33.36
CA ARG A 143 -2.03 -3.35 32.42
C ARG A 143 -3.23 -2.52 31.93
N GLU A 144 -3.55 -2.71 30.64
CA GLU A 144 -4.65 -2.05 29.91
C GLU A 144 -6.03 -2.15 30.59
N GLU A 145 -6.24 -3.10 31.51
CA GLU A 145 -7.52 -3.29 32.21
C GLU A 145 -7.79 -2.25 33.31
N ASP A 146 -6.77 -1.56 33.84
CA ASP A 146 -6.94 -0.56 34.91
C ASP A 146 -7.10 0.89 34.36
N ALA A 147 -6.89 1.11 33.05
CA ALA A 147 -6.86 2.44 32.44
C ALA A 147 -8.26 2.96 32.02
N GLU A 148 -9.21 2.06 31.78
CA GLU A 148 -10.59 2.42 31.41
C GLU A 148 -11.36 3.05 32.58
N GLU A 149 -11.10 2.63 33.82
CA GLU A 149 -11.84 3.10 35.00
C GLU A 149 -11.39 4.50 35.48
N ALA A 150 -10.15 4.91 35.18
CA ALA A 150 -9.61 6.22 35.59
C ALA A 150 -9.77 7.35 34.55
N ALA A 151 -10.13 7.03 33.30
CA ALA A 151 -10.27 7.99 32.20
C ALA A 151 -11.67 8.62 32.07
N GLY A 152 -12.60 8.27 32.96
CA GLY A 152 -13.96 8.78 32.98
C GLY A 152 -14.05 10.26 33.35
N ALA A 153 -14.50 11.08 32.40
CA ALA A 153 -15.16 12.38 32.60
C ALA A 153 -14.36 13.70 32.61
N SER A 154 -13.01 13.75 32.71
CA SER A 154 -12.28 15.05 32.69
C SER A 154 -11.35 15.27 31.48
N SER A 155 -10.88 14.21 30.81
CA SER A 155 -9.95 14.29 29.66
C SER A 155 -10.65 14.42 28.30
N THR A 156 -11.92 14.01 28.22
CA THR A 156 -12.70 13.90 26.97
C THR A 156 -13.14 15.25 26.41
N SER A 157 -13.49 16.22 27.26
CA SER A 157 -14.00 17.55 26.83
C SER A 157 -12.92 18.43 26.18
N LYS A 158 -11.68 18.35 26.66
CA LYS A 158 -10.54 19.09 26.07
C LYS A 158 -10.08 18.47 24.75
N MET A 159 -10.16 17.14 24.61
CA MET A 159 -9.87 16.47 23.34
C MET A 159 -10.95 16.71 22.29
N SER A 160 -12.24 16.78 22.68
CA SER A 160 -13.31 17.16 21.75
C SER A 160 -13.12 18.60 21.25
N SER A 161 -12.90 19.57 22.14
CA SER A 161 -12.65 20.97 21.74
C SER A 161 -11.44 21.13 20.82
N LEU A 162 -10.40 20.30 20.99
CA LEU A 162 -9.22 20.28 20.14
C LEU A 162 -9.50 19.65 18.77
N ALA A 163 -10.25 18.54 18.73
CA ALA A 163 -10.71 17.91 17.50
C ALA A 163 -11.62 18.87 16.71
N ASP A 164 -12.50 19.59 17.40
CA ASP A 164 -13.39 20.59 16.82
C ASP A 164 -12.59 21.77 16.26
N ALA A 165 -11.55 22.23 16.95
CA ALA A 165 -10.64 23.27 16.44
C ALA A 165 -9.79 22.80 15.24
N LEU A 166 -9.43 21.51 15.17
CA LEU A 166 -8.74 20.92 14.02
C LEU A 166 -9.68 20.78 12.81
N ARG A 167 -10.93 20.36 13.04
CA ARG A 167 -11.97 20.32 12.00
C ARG A 167 -12.24 21.73 11.46
N ASN A 168 -12.32 22.71 12.36
CA ASN A 168 -12.64 24.08 12.01
C ASN A 168 -11.43 24.81 11.39
N GLY A 169 -11.28 24.70 10.06
CA GLY A 169 -10.40 25.56 9.26
C GLY A 169 -9.08 24.95 8.79
N TYR A 170 -8.82 23.67 9.08
CA TYR A 170 -7.62 22.95 8.59
C TYR A 170 -7.93 21.71 7.76
N VAL A 171 -9.14 21.17 7.90
CA VAL A 171 -9.60 19.94 7.28
C VAL A 171 -10.79 20.29 6.41
N HIS A 172 -10.92 19.60 5.28
CA HIS A 172 -12.12 19.76 4.46
C HIS A 172 -13.37 19.32 5.24
N GLU A 173 -14.43 20.12 5.15
CA GLU A 173 -15.68 19.81 5.84
C GLU A 173 -16.25 18.48 5.35
N HIS A 174 -16.77 17.65 6.26
CA HIS A 174 -17.36 16.33 5.99
C HIS A 174 -16.43 15.27 5.38
N VAL A 175 -15.11 15.50 5.29
CA VAL A 175 -14.19 14.47 4.77
C VAL A 175 -14.18 13.22 5.64
N ASP A 176 -14.32 13.37 6.95
CA ASP A 176 -14.40 12.25 7.89
C ASP A 176 -15.65 11.39 7.68
N GLN A 177 -16.75 11.97 7.18
CA GLN A 177 -17.95 11.22 6.81
C GLN A 177 -17.70 10.33 5.59
N VAL A 178 -17.04 10.87 4.54
CA VAL A 178 -16.61 10.07 3.39
C VAL A 178 -15.70 8.92 3.81
N LEU A 179 -14.70 9.18 4.64
CA LEU A 179 -13.80 8.14 5.13
C LEU A 179 -14.56 7.05 5.90
N ARG A 180 -15.49 7.44 6.80
CA ARG A 180 -16.32 6.51 7.56
C ARG A 180 -17.24 5.66 6.65
N VAL A 181 -17.83 6.25 5.62
CA VAL A 181 -18.62 5.51 4.62
C VAL A 181 -17.75 4.50 3.88
N ILE A 182 -16.54 4.88 3.43
CA ILE A 182 -15.62 3.93 2.79
C ILE A 182 -15.28 2.78 3.73
N GLY A 183 -14.98 3.08 5.00
CA GLY A 183 -14.70 2.06 6.02
C GLY A 183 -15.89 1.12 6.27
N SER A 184 -17.12 1.63 6.28
CA SER A 184 -18.32 0.80 6.50
C SER A 184 -18.66 -0.11 5.32
N LEU A 185 -18.14 0.19 4.12
CA LEU A 185 -18.28 -0.65 2.92
C LEU A 185 -17.30 -1.84 2.89
N ASN A 186 -16.57 -2.08 3.99
CA ASN A 186 -15.53 -3.12 4.11
C ASN A 186 -14.36 -2.90 3.12
N VAL A 187 -14.01 -1.64 2.87
CA VAL A 187 -12.88 -1.25 2.02
C VAL A 187 -11.72 -0.83 2.90
N ARG A 188 -10.52 -1.34 2.61
CA ARG A 188 -9.30 -1.01 3.35
C ARG A 188 -8.81 0.38 2.96
N LEU A 189 -8.62 1.24 3.96
CA LEU A 189 -8.06 2.58 3.73
C LEU A 189 -6.53 2.53 3.72
N LEU A 190 -5.96 3.03 2.63
CA LEU A 190 -4.53 3.29 2.48
C LEU A 190 -4.29 4.80 2.43
N TYR A 191 -3.90 5.39 3.55
CA TYR A 191 -3.51 6.79 3.64
C TYR A 191 -2.09 6.97 3.09
N LEU A 192 -1.95 7.75 2.02
CA LEU A 192 -0.68 7.98 1.33
C LEU A 192 -0.29 9.46 1.46
N THR A 193 0.94 9.77 1.85
CA THR A 193 1.38 11.17 1.97
C THR A 193 2.84 11.33 1.59
N ALA A 194 3.15 12.44 0.93
CA ALA A 194 4.53 12.83 0.62
C ALA A 194 5.29 13.41 1.83
N ARG A 195 4.70 13.42 3.03
CA ARG A 195 5.39 13.77 4.27
C ARG A 195 6.58 12.83 4.50
N PRO A 196 7.72 13.33 5.02
CA PRO A 196 8.85 12.50 5.40
C PRO A 196 8.49 11.42 6.42
N ILE A 197 9.20 10.28 6.39
CA ILE A 197 9.01 9.16 7.33
C ILE A 197 9.15 9.59 8.80
N SER A 198 9.93 10.62 9.07
CA SER A 198 10.10 11.23 10.40
C SER A 198 8.80 11.83 10.97
N LEU A 199 7.78 12.08 10.13
CA LEU A 199 6.48 12.62 10.51
C LEU A 199 5.37 11.56 10.62
N THR A 200 5.65 10.28 10.37
CA THR A 200 4.65 9.19 10.35
C THR A 200 3.76 9.18 11.59
N MET A 201 4.36 9.21 12.78
CA MET A 201 3.61 9.18 14.03
C MET A 201 2.69 10.40 14.19
N ARG A 202 3.13 11.58 13.75
CA ARG A 202 2.31 12.79 13.80
C ARG A 202 1.12 12.70 12.85
N THR A 203 1.33 12.14 11.66
CA THR A 203 0.25 11.91 10.69
C THR A 203 -0.78 10.92 11.23
N LYS A 204 -0.34 9.80 11.81
CA LYS A 204 -1.23 8.82 12.47
C LYS A 204 -2.05 9.47 13.59
N THR A 205 -1.40 10.21 14.49
CA THR A 205 -2.07 10.94 15.56
C THR A 205 -3.07 11.96 15.01
N PHE A 206 -2.74 12.68 13.94
CA PHE A 206 -3.67 13.62 13.30
C PHE A 206 -4.93 12.93 12.77
N LEU A 207 -4.79 11.81 12.05
CA LEU A 207 -5.91 11.03 11.52
C LEU A 207 -6.83 10.54 12.64
N ASP A 208 -6.26 10.08 13.75
CA ASP A 208 -7.00 9.67 14.95
C ASP A 208 -7.79 10.83 15.57
N HIS A 209 -7.19 12.03 15.68
CA HIS A 209 -7.87 13.20 16.26
C HIS A 209 -9.07 13.69 15.43
N ILE A 210 -9.04 13.51 14.11
CA ILE A 210 -10.17 13.86 13.24
C ILE A 210 -11.22 12.75 13.17
N GLY A 211 -10.98 11.60 13.82
CA GLY A 211 -11.88 10.44 13.80
C GLY A 211 -11.89 9.71 12.46
N ALA A 212 -10.76 9.73 11.73
CA ALA A 212 -10.61 8.92 10.54
C ALA A 212 -10.61 7.43 10.91
N PRO A 213 -11.24 6.55 10.11
CA PRO A 213 -11.19 5.11 10.36
C PRO A 213 -9.77 4.54 10.31
N GLU A 214 -9.60 3.35 10.84
CA GLU A 214 -8.31 2.70 10.85
C GLU A 214 -7.85 2.32 9.43
N GLY A 215 -6.57 2.54 9.15
CA GLY A 215 -5.99 2.23 7.84
C GLY A 215 -4.46 2.24 7.85
N ALA A 216 -3.89 1.67 6.79
CA ALA A 216 -2.45 1.71 6.58
C ALA A 216 -2.02 3.15 6.25
N VAL A 217 -0.96 3.64 6.88
CA VAL A 217 -0.42 4.98 6.62
C VAL A 217 0.98 4.83 6.06
N ILE A 218 1.18 5.25 4.82
CA ILE A 218 2.48 5.22 4.14
C ILE A 218 2.94 6.66 3.87
N THR A 219 4.10 6.98 4.42
CA THR A 219 4.82 8.24 4.21
C THR A 219 5.98 8.05 3.25
N MET A 220 6.49 9.14 2.68
CA MET A 220 7.71 9.11 1.89
C MET A 220 8.89 8.51 2.70
N PRO A 221 9.66 7.55 2.15
CA PRO A 221 10.71 6.85 2.89
C PRO A 221 11.93 7.74 3.22
N HIS A 222 11.97 8.97 2.72
CA HIS A 222 13.03 9.93 3.02
C HIS A 222 12.78 10.68 4.33
N PRO A 223 13.83 10.95 5.12
CA PRO A 223 13.72 11.54 6.46
C PRO A 223 13.51 13.06 6.49
N VAL A 224 13.81 13.74 5.38
CA VAL A 224 13.73 15.20 5.23
C VAL A 224 13.04 15.52 3.90
N VAL A 225 12.28 16.61 3.88
CA VAL A 225 11.73 17.16 2.63
C VAL A 225 12.91 17.62 1.77
N ARG A 226 13.21 16.90 0.69
CA ARG A 226 14.11 17.42 -0.36
C ARG A 226 13.36 18.46 -1.17
N SER A 227 14.06 19.46 -1.71
CA SER A 227 13.46 20.55 -2.49
C SER A 227 12.45 20.04 -3.52
N LEU A 228 11.36 20.80 -3.64
CA LEU A 228 10.28 20.59 -4.61
C LEU A 228 10.84 20.25 -6.00
N GLY A 229 10.48 19.08 -6.53
CA GLY A 229 10.58 18.80 -7.97
C GLY A 229 11.28 17.51 -8.41
N THR A 230 11.94 16.73 -7.55
CA THR A 230 12.56 15.45 -7.98
C THR A 230 12.16 14.30 -7.04
N GLY A 231 11.43 13.31 -7.55
CA GLY A 231 11.12 12.04 -6.87
C GLY A 231 9.87 11.96 -5.99
N HIS A 232 9.10 13.03 -5.80
CA HIS A 232 7.84 12.98 -5.02
C HIS A 232 6.71 12.23 -5.76
N GLU A 233 6.63 12.40 -7.07
CA GLU A 233 5.61 11.78 -7.91
C GLU A 233 5.90 10.28 -8.08
N ASP A 234 7.17 9.92 -8.26
CA ASP A 234 7.63 8.52 -8.36
C ASP A 234 7.36 7.73 -7.08
N PHE A 235 7.41 8.37 -5.91
CA PHE A 235 7.16 7.70 -4.63
C PHE A 235 5.74 7.13 -4.57
N LYS A 236 4.71 7.92 -4.93
CA LYS A 236 3.32 7.43 -4.88
C LYS A 236 3.12 6.28 -5.85
N VAL A 237 3.66 6.40 -7.08
CA VAL A 237 3.65 5.32 -8.07
C VAL A 237 4.30 4.06 -7.50
N SER A 238 5.51 4.17 -6.95
CA SER A 238 6.25 3.02 -6.40
C SER A 238 5.51 2.31 -5.27
N VAL A 239 4.86 3.06 -4.37
CA VAL A 239 4.06 2.46 -3.29
C VAL A 239 2.85 1.74 -3.85
N LEU A 240 2.12 2.37 -4.77
CA LEU A 240 0.91 1.77 -5.35
C LEU A 240 1.22 0.52 -6.15
N LEU A 241 2.32 0.51 -6.91
CA LEU A 241 2.80 -0.69 -7.61
C LEU A 241 3.19 -1.78 -6.62
N GLN A 242 3.93 -1.46 -5.54
CA GLN A 242 4.27 -2.45 -4.51
C GLN A 242 3.05 -3.04 -3.82
N VAL A 243 2.02 -2.23 -3.55
CA VAL A 243 0.76 -2.71 -2.99
C VAL A 243 0.05 -3.58 -4.01
N ARG A 244 -0.10 -3.14 -5.26
CA ARG A 244 -0.72 -3.92 -6.33
C ARG A 244 -0.05 -5.29 -6.52
N ASP A 245 1.28 -5.31 -6.60
CA ASP A 245 2.05 -6.54 -6.86
C ASP A 245 2.08 -7.50 -5.64
N ALA A 246 1.66 -7.01 -4.46
CA ALA A 246 1.46 -7.86 -3.29
C ALA A 246 0.13 -8.66 -3.38
N PHE A 247 -0.80 -8.29 -4.26
CA PHE A 247 -2.01 -9.07 -4.59
C PHE A 247 -1.70 -9.96 -5.82
N LEU A 248 -2.33 -11.14 -5.94
CA LEU A 248 -1.95 -12.13 -6.97
C LEU A 248 -2.58 -11.82 -8.34
N ASP A 249 -3.90 -11.60 -8.38
CA ASP A 249 -4.63 -11.54 -9.66
C ASP A 249 -4.86 -10.11 -10.18
N ALA A 250 -5.63 -9.32 -9.42
CA ALA A 250 -6.17 -8.04 -9.88
C ALA A 250 -5.71 -6.88 -9.01
N SER A 251 -5.66 -5.68 -9.60
CA SER A 251 -5.43 -4.44 -8.87
C SER A 251 -6.44 -4.32 -7.71
N PRO A 252 -6.00 -4.25 -6.44
CA PRO A 252 -6.92 -4.20 -5.30
C PRO A 252 -7.65 -2.86 -5.22
N PHE A 253 -7.19 -1.86 -5.96
CA PHE A 253 -7.69 -0.51 -5.84
C PHE A 253 -9.07 -0.33 -6.48
N VAL A 254 -10.02 0.17 -5.69
CA VAL A 254 -11.38 0.48 -6.14
C VAL A 254 -11.65 1.97 -6.25
N ALA A 255 -10.90 2.80 -5.52
CA ALA A 255 -11.00 4.25 -5.60
C ALA A 255 -9.69 4.93 -5.15
N GLY A 256 -9.51 6.17 -5.57
CA GLY A 256 -8.39 7.01 -5.18
C GLY A 256 -8.81 8.45 -4.96
N PHE A 257 -8.42 9.04 -3.82
CA PHE A 257 -8.69 10.43 -3.46
C PHE A 257 -7.40 11.23 -3.45
N GLY A 258 -7.35 12.31 -4.20
CA GLY A 258 -6.18 13.17 -4.33
C GLY A 258 -6.57 14.63 -4.53
N ASN A 259 -5.57 15.48 -4.73
CA ASN A 259 -5.79 16.92 -4.94
C ASN A 259 -4.93 17.48 -6.08
N GLN A 260 -3.94 16.72 -6.55
CA GLN A 260 -3.03 17.13 -7.62
C GLN A 260 -3.20 16.28 -8.88
N THR A 261 -2.78 16.83 -10.02
CA THR A 261 -2.71 16.08 -11.27
C THR A 261 -1.70 14.94 -11.21
N SER A 262 -0.64 15.07 -10.41
CA SER A 262 0.33 14.01 -10.14
C SER A 262 -0.29 12.80 -9.42
N ASP A 263 -1.30 13.03 -8.56
CA ASP A 263 -2.06 11.95 -7.93
C ASP A 263 -2.84 11.15 -8.97
N VAL A 264 -3.45 11.82 -9.96
CA VAL A 264 -4.14 11.15 -11.06
C VAL A 264 -3.19 10.22 -11.81
N GLN A 265 -1.98 10.69 -12.13
CA GLN A 265 -0.99 9.86 -12.82
C GLN A 265 -0.56 8.66 -11.96
N ALA A 266 -0.30 8.88 -10.68
CA ALA A 266 0.10 7.82 -9.76
C ALA A 266 -1.00 6.76 -9.57
N TYR A 267 -2.24 7.19 -9.43
CA TYR A 267 -3.40 6.31 -9.25
C TYR A 267 -3.68 5.50 -10.51
N LEU A 268 -3.62 6.10 -11.69
CA LEU A 268 -3.75 5.37 -12.95
C LEU A 268 -2.63 4.34 -13.12
N ALA A 269 -1.38 4.70 -12.84
CA ALA A 269 -0.24 3.79 -12.93
C ALA A 269 -0.35 2.61 -11.94
N GLY A 270 -0.87 2.87 -10.73
CA GLY A 270 -1.16 1.86 -9.72
C GLY A 270 -2.34 0.94 -10.04
N GLY A 271 -3.15 1.27 -11.05
CA GLY A 271 -4.32 0.48 -11.45
C GLY A 271 -5.63 0.89 -10.79
N VAL A 272 -5.75 2.13 -10.31
CA VAL A 272 -7.03 2.71 -9.87
C VAL A 272 -7.90 3.02 -11.09
N PRO A 273 -9.18 2.62 -11.14
CA PRO A 273 -10.07 2.94 -12.25
C PRO A 273 -10.21 4.45 -12.46
N ARG A 274 -10.08 4.94 -13.70
CA ARG A 274 -10.13 6.38 -14.02
C ARG A 274 -11.43 7.06 -13.55
N SER A 275 -12.56 6.36 -13.62
CA SER A 275 -13.88 6.82 -13.16
C SER A 275 -14.02 6.87 -11.63
N ARG A 276 -13.05 6.31 -10.89
CA ARG A 276 -13.01 6.23 -9.43
C ARG A 276 -11.83 6.99 -8.82
N ILE A 277 -11.19 7.85 -9.61
CA ILE A 277 -10.23 8.83 -9.12
C ILE A 277 -10.99 10.12 -8.83
N PHE A 278 -10.97 10.58 -7.59
CA PHE A 278 -11.62 11.78 -7.12
C PHE A 278 -10.57 12.82 -6.74
N ILE A 279 -10.61 13.97 -7.42
CA ILE A 279 -9.70 15.10 -7.19
C ILE A 279 -10.47 16.23 -6.52
N VAL A 280 -10.03 16.59 -5.32
CA VAL A 280 -10.59 17.70 -4.55
C VAL A 280 -9.84 18.99 -4.79
N ASP A 281 -10.56 20.10 -4.83
CA ASP A 281 -9.97 21.44 -4.83
C ASP A 281 -10.04 22.11 -3.45
N LYS A 282 -9.45 23.30 -3.32
CA LYS A 282 -9.39 24.04 -2.05
C LYS A 282 -10.75 24.48 -1.51
N THR A 283 -11.79 24.45 -2.34
CA THR A 283 -13.18 24.75 -1.96
C THR A 283 -13.97 23.50 -1.55
N SER A 284 -13.32 22.34 -1.47
CA SER A 284 -13.92 21.02 -1.19
C SER A 284 -14.81 20.49 -2.32
N LYS A 285 -14.69 21.05 -3.53
CA LYS A 285 -15.38 20.54 -4.70
C LYS A 285 -14.59 19.36 -5.27
N ILE A 286 -15.29 18.29 -5.61
CA ILE A 286 -14.66 17.01 -5.96
C ILE A 286 -15.07 16.64 -7.38
N ARG A 287 -14.10 16.26 -8.20
CA ARG A 287 -14.35 15.86 -9.59
C ARG A 287 -13.51 14.67 -10.00
N THR A 288 -14.03 13.91 -10.94
CA THR A 288 -13.24 12.90 -11.65
C THR A 288 -12.40 13.54 -12.75
N PRO A 289 -11.21 13.01 -13.08
CA PRO A 289 -10.36 13.55 -14.14
C PRO A 289 -11.02 13.60 -15.53
N ALA A 290 -11.97 12.70 -15.79
CA ALA A 290 -12.73 12.65 -17.04
C ALA A 290 -14.03 13.49 -17.00
N GLY A 291 -14.34 14.13 -15.87
CA GLY A 291 -15.58 14.91 -15.70
C GLY A 291 -16.86 14.07 -15.66
N GLN A 292 -16.77 12.76 -15.43
CA GLN A 292 -17.93 11.86 -15.34
C GLN A 292 -18.77 12.13 -14.09
N HIS A 293 -18.09 12.40 -12.98
CA HIS A 293 -18.70 12.79 -11.71
C HIS A 293 -18.11 14.11 -11.22
N GLU A 294 -18.98 14.95 -10.67
CA GLU A 294 -18.68 16.23 -10.04
C GLU A 294 -19.62 16.41 -8.83
N PHE A 295 -19.05 16.74 -7.68
CA PHE A 295 -19.73 16.91 -6.41
C PHE A 295 -19.35 18.27 -5.83
N SER A 296 -20.31 18.99 -5.26
CA SER A 296 -20.06 20.32 -4.71
C SER A 296 -19.35 20.27 -3.36
N SER A 297 -19.47 19.14 -2.65
CA SER A 297 -18.87 18.92 -1.35
C SER A 297 -18.52 17.44 -1.09
N TYR A 298 -17.76 17.16 -0.02
CA TYR A 298 -17.58 15.79 0.49
C TYR A 298 -18.90 15.17 0.97
N LEU A 299 -19.85 15.97 1.46
CA LEU A 299 -21.14 15.47 1.92
C LEU A 299 -21.93 14.86 0.75
N ASP A 300 -22.05 15.59 -0.36
CA ASP A 300 -22.74 15.11 -1.57
C ASP A 300 -22.12 13.80 -2.06
N LEU A 301 -20.79 13.72 -2.06
CA LEU A 301 -20.09 12.49 -2.45
C LEU A 301 -20.41 11.35 -1.49
N SER A 302 -20.44 11.61 -0.18
CA SER A 302 -20.68 10.58 0.84
C SER A 302 -22.01 9.83 0.66
N GLU A 303 -23.03 10.53 0.15
CA GLU A 303 -24.35 9.97 -0.13
C GLU A 303 -24.32 9.04 -1.34
N CYS A 304 -23.50 9.34 -2.35
CA CYS A 304 -23.39 8.54 -3.58
C CYS A 304 -22.37 7.38 -3.49
N LEU A 305 -21.41 7.42 -2.56
CA LEU A 305 -20.34 6.42 -2.46
C LEU A 305 -20.83 4.96 -2.40
N PRO A 306 -21.88 4.60 -1.64
CA PRO A 306 -22.34 3.21 -1.59
C PRO A 306 -22.76 2.66 -2.97
N GLU A 307 -23.42 3.47 -3.78
CA GLU A 307 -23.84 3.10 -5.14
C GLU A 307 -22.62 3.01 -6.06
N LEU A 308 -21.74 4.03 -6.02
CA LEU A 308 -20.51 4.05 -6.80
C LEU A 308 -19.63 2.81 -6.55
N PHE A 309 -19.50 2.36 -5.30
CA PHE A 309 -18.71 1.16 -4.99
C PHE A 309 -19.41 -0.13 -5.40
N ARG A 310 -20.75 -0.19 -5.31
CA ARG A 310 -21.53 -1.33 -5.81
C ARG A 310 -21.36 -1.50 -7.32
N ASP A 311 -21.52 -0.42 -8.08
CA ASP A 311 -21.38 -0.43 -9.54
C ASP A 311 -19.98 -0.88 -9.97
N GLU A 312 -18.94 -0.45 -9.25
CA GLU A 312 -17.56 -0.87 -9.53
C GLU A 312 -17.35 -2.36 -9.26
N ARG A 313 -17.88 -2.89 -8.17
CA ARG A 313 -17.84 -4.33 -7.87
C ARG A 313 -18.53 -5.15 -8.96
N GLU A 314 -19.68 -4.71 -9.43
CA GLU A 314 -20.42 -5.37 -10.51
C GLU A 314 -19.64 -5.32 -11.83
N ARG A 315 -19.09 -4.16 -12.19
CA ARG A 315 -18.24 -3.99 -13.38
C ARG A 315 -17.03 -4.91 -13.34
N ARG A 316 -16.37 -5.05 -12.17
CA ARG A 316 -15.21 -5.93 -11.99
C ARG A 316 -15.58 -7.40 -12.11
N LYS A 317 -16.71 -7.82 -11.53
CA LYS A 317 -17.24 -9.19 -11.68
C LYS A 317 -17.55 -9.52 -13.15
N ALA A 318 -18.19 -8.60 -13.87
CA ALA A 318 -18.49 -8.76 -15.29
C ALA A 318 -17.21 -8.85 -16.14
N ALA A 319 -16.21 -8.01 -15.85
CA ALA A 319 -14.92 -8.05 -16.53
C ALA A 319 -14.18 -9.38 -16.27
N ALA A 320 -14.15 -9.86 -15.03
CA ALA A 320 -13.54 -11.14 -14.68
C ALA A 320 -14.23 -12.33 -15.38
N ALA A 321 -15.56 -12.36 -15.42
CA ALA A 321 -16.31 -13.40 -16.13
C ALA A 321 -16.04 -13.38 -17.64
N THR A 322 -15.83 -12.20 -18.23
CA THR A 322 -15.50 -12.05 -19.65
C THR A 322 -14.09 -12.56 -19.94
N SER A 323 -13.11 -12.24 -19.08
CA SER A 323 -11.74 -12.72 -19.20
C SER A 323 -11.65 -14.25 -19.07
N ALA A 324 -12.33 -14.83 -18.07
CA ALA A 324 -12.36 -16.29 -17.87
C ALA A 324 -12.91 -17.03 -19.10
N ARG A 325 -14.01 -16.54 -19.68
CA ARG A 325 -14.59 -17.11 -20.91
C ARG A 325 -13.66 -16.99 -22.12
N ALA A 326 -12.86 -15.92 -22.19
CA ALA A 326 -11.89 -15.73 -23.26
C ALA A 326 -10.66 -16.64 -23.11
N GLU A 327 -10.29 -17.00 -21.88
CA GLU A 327 -9.22 -17.96 -21.61
C GLU A 327 -9.67 -19.40 -21.88
N GLU A 328 -10.88 -19.79 -21.47
CA GLU A 328 -11.48 -21.11 -21.79
C GLU A 328 -11.55 -21.33 -23.30
N GLY A 329 -12.00 -20.32 -24.07
CA GLY A 329 -12.06 -20.43 -25.54
C GLY A 329 -10.69 -20.58 -26.21
N LYS A 330 -9.63 -19.99 -25.65
CA LYS A 330 -8.25 -20.17 -26.14
C LYS A 330 -7.70 -21.55 -25.82
N GLN A 331 -8.07 -22.10 -24.67
CA GLN A 331 -7.64 -23.43 -24.23
C GLN A 331 -8.33 -24.53 -25.07
N GLU A 332 -9.63 -24.37 -25.35
CA GLU A 332 -10.36 -25.25 -26.29
C GLU A 332 -9.83 -25.14 -27.73
N GLU A 333 -9.39 -23.96 -28.17
CA GLU A 333 -8.79 -23.77 -29.50
C GLU A 333 -7.39 -24.42 -29.57
N SER A 334 -6.56 -24.31 -28.52
CA SER A 334 -5.27 -25.01 -28.47
C SER A 334 -5.43 -26.54 -28.41
N GLU A 335 -6.39 -27.06 -27.64
CA GLU A 335 -6.66 -28.49 -27.56
C GLU A 335 -7.22 -29.05 -28.88
N ARG A 336 -8.00 -28.25 -29.62
CA ARG A 336 -8.43 -28.63 -30.98
C ARG A 336 -7.29 -28.67 -31.98
N VAL A 337 -6.38 -27.70 -31.94
CA VAL A 337 -5.22 -27.67 -32.85
C VAL A 337 -4.27 -28.84 -32.57
N GLU A 338 -4.03 -29.17 -31.30
CA GLU A 338 -3.23 -30.35 -30.93
C GLU A 338 -3.93 -31.67 -31.33
N GLY A 339 -5.26 -31.75 -31.17
CA GLY A 339 -6.04 -32.92 -31.61
C GLY A 339 -6.11 -33.11 -33.13
N GLU A 340 -6.08 -32.02 -33.91
CA GLU A 340 -6.02 -32.08 -35.38
C GLU A 340 -4.61 -32.47 -35.88
N GLU A 341 -3.54 -32.03 -35.22
CA GLU A 341 -2.17 -32.46 -35.53
C GLU A 341 -1.93 -33.95 -35.21
N GLU A 342 -2.49 -34.49 -34.13
CA GLU A 342 -2.42 -35.92 -33.81
C GLU A 342 -3.22 -36.78 -34.82
N ALA A 343 -4.37 -36.30 -35.29
CA ALA A 343 -5.18 -37.00 -36.30
C ALA A 343 -4.52 -37.02 -37.70
N GLU A 344 -3.79 -35.97 -38.08
CA GLU A 344 -2.99 -35.96 -39.31
C GLU A 344 -1.74 -36.86 -39.20
N GLY A 345 -1.17 -37.04 -38.01
CA GLY A 345 -0.06 -37.96 -37.74
C GLY A 345 -0.41 -39.43 -37.97
N ASP A 346 -1.58 -39.87 -37.51
CA ASP A 346 -2.02 -41.28 -37.60
C ASP A 346 -2.46 -41.68 -39.03
N SER A 347 -2.89 -40.71 -39.85
CA SER A 347 -3.22 -40.97 -41.26
C SER A 347 -1.99 -41.18 -42.16
N ARG A 348 -0.79 -40.73 -41.75
CA ARG A 348 0.47 -40.89 -42.50
C ARG A 348 1.20 -42.21 -42.24
N GLU A 349 0.90 -42.95 -41.17
CA GLU A 349 1.50 -44.27 -40.92
C GLU A 349 0.86 -45.42 -41.71
N SER A 350 -0.29 -45.19 -42.37
CA SER A 350 -0.99 -46.24 -43.13
C SER A 350 -0.62 -46.33 -44.63
N VAL A 351 0.22 -45.42 -45.15
CA VAL A 351 0.63 -45.39 -46.57
C VAL A 351 2.15 -45.45 -46.71
N GLY A 352 2.74 -46.56 -46.29
CA GLY A 352 4.20 -46.74 -46.26
C GLY A 352 4.69 -48.13 -46.63
N ARG A 353 4.07 -48.80 -47.61
CA ARG A 353 4.62 -50.04 -48.18
C ARG A 353 4.14 -50.23 -49.62
N GLU A 354 4.92 -49.74 -50.59
CA GLU A 354 5.26 -50.47 -51.81
C GLU A 354 6.20 -49.66 -52.73
N ARG A 355 7.32 -50.29 -53.13
CA ARG A 355 8.14 -50.08 -54.35
C ARG A 355 8.91 -48.74 -54.43
N GLY A 356 10.21 -48.68 -54.71
CA GLY A 356 11.11 -49.60 -55.39
C GLY A 356 11.65 -48.93 -56.66
N GLY A 357 12.96 -48.70 -56.73
CA GLY A 357 13.72 -48.62 -57.98
C GLY A 357 14.19 -47.25 -58.47
N GLU A 358 15.52 -47.14 -58.64
CA GLU A 358 16.29 -46.43 -59.68
C GLU A 358 16.02 -44.93 -59.87
N GLY A 359 16.99 -44.01 -59.82
CA GLY A 359 18.37 -44.05 -60.30
C GLY A 359 18.60 -42.71 -61.01
N GLY A 360 19.79 -42.11 -60.92
CA GLY A 360 20.11 -40.94 -61.74
C GLY A 360 21.03 -39.91 -61.08
N ARG A 361 22.27 -39.94 -61.53
CA ARG A 361 23.35 -38.98 -61.26
C ARG A 361 23.07 -37.61 -61.88
N GLY A 362 23.63 -36.56 -61.30
CA GLY A 362 23.78 -35.24 -61.93
C GLY A 362 24.58 -34.30 -61.03
N GLU A 363 25.82 -34.04 -61.42
CA GLU A 363 26.83 -33.19 -60.78
C GLU A 363 26.57 -31.68 -61.00
N GLY A 364 27.30 -30.82 -60.26
CA GLY A 364 27.59 -29.42 -60.62
C GLY A 364 27.16 -28.40 -59.55
N GLU A 365 28.06 -28.00 -58.64
CA GLU A 365 28.84 -26.73 -58.66
C GLU A 365 28.07 -25.54 -58.03
N SER A 366 28.48 -25.08 -56.83
CA SER A 366 29.24 -23.83 -56.53
C SER A 366 28.49 -22.54 -56.93
N GLU A 367 28.32 -21.48 -56.14
CA GLU A 367 29.14 -20.74 -55.16
C GLU A 367 28.15 -20.03 -54.19
N GLY A 368 28.46 -19.68 -52.95
CA GLY A 368 29.31 -18.55 -52.57
C GLY A 368 28.47 -17.34 -52.15
N GLY A 369 28.56 -16.92 -50.88
CA GLY A 369 27.91 -15.70 -50.39
C GLY A 369 27.94 -15.52 -48.87
N LYS A 370 29.12 -15.17 -48.31
CA LYS A 370 29.26 -14.43 -47.03
C LYS A 370 28.65 -13.03 -47.21
N SER A 371 27.94 -12.45 -46.25
CA SER A 371 28.38 -11.53 -45.17
C SER A 371 27.13 -10.65 -44.90
N GLU A 372 26.78 -10.14 -43.72
CA GLU A 372 27.45 -9.66 -42.51
C GLU A 372 26.58 -9.94 -41.28
#